data_AF-A0A223LLT3-F1
#
_entry.id   AF-A0A223LLT3-F1
#
_cell.length_a   1.000
_cell.length_b   1.000
_cell.length_c   1.000
_cell.angle_alpha   90.00
_cell.angle_beta   90.00
_cell.angle_gamma   90.00
#
_symmetry.space_group_name_H-M   'P 1'
#
loop_
_entity.id
_entity.type
_entity.pdbx_description
1 polymer ?
#
loop_
_entity_poly.entity_id
_entity_poly.type
_entity_poly.pdbx_seq_one_letter_code
_entity_poly.pdbx_strand_id
1 'polypeptide(L)'
;MALPKKDLNPAMPTPAEFVREANKKPASDKGKRITLYLPIAVDEKFTALATENNVSKTVILKTLLAAFEQLDVNEQNRLLFDAIRGK
;
A
#
# COMPACT_ATOMS: atom_id res chain seq x y z
N MET A 1 -0.37 -53.89 -0.76
CA MET A 1 0.28 -52.57 -0.58
C MET A 1 -0.80 -51.50 -0.62
N ALA A 2 -0.94 -50.71 0.45
CA ALA A 2 -2.02 -49.74 0.59
C ALA A 2 -1.64 -48.37 -0.02
N LEU A 3 -2.54 -47.78 -0.80
CA LEU A 3 -2.41 -46.44 -1.38
C LEU A 3 -2.64 -45.36 -0.30
N PRO A 4 -1.82 -44.29 -0.23
CA PRO A 4 -2.04 -43.19 0.69
C PRO A 4 -3.13 -42.26 0.16
N LYS A 5 -4.23 -42.11 0.91
CA LYS A 5 -5.23 -41.07 0.66
C LYS A 5 -4.64 -39.73 1.09
N LYS A 6 -4.35 -38.86 0.12
CA LYS A 6 -3.88 -37.49 0.34
C LYS A 6 -5.06 -36.54 0.09
N ASP A 7 -5.93 -36.42 1.08
CA ASP A 7 -6.94 -35.37 1.12
C ASP A 7 -6.23 -34.04 1.40
N LEU A 8 -5.82 -33.36 0.33
CA LEU A 8 -5.33 -31.98 0.35
C LEU A 8 -6.38 -31.10 -0.34
N ASN A 9 -7.47 -30.82 0.37
CA ASN A 9 -8.26 -29.63 0.13
C ASN A 9 -8.10 -28.73 1.37
N PRO A 10 -7.56 -27.51 1.27
CA PRO A 10 -7.72 -26.56 2.36
C PRO A 10 -9.23 -26.34 2.52
N ALA A 11 -9.76 -26.70 3.69
CA ALA A 11 -11.18 -26.52 4.00
C ALA A 11 -11.55 -25.06 3.70
N MET A 12 -12.49 -24.87 2.77
CA MET A 12 -13.02 -23.54 2.49
C MET A 12 -13.55 -22.98 3.81
N PRO A 13 -13.13 -21.76 4.19
CA PRO A 13 -13.57 -21.15 5.45
C PRO A 13 -15.09 -21.12 5.46
N THR A 14 -15.67 -21.58 6.55
CA THR A 14 -17.11 -21.64 6.68
C THR A 14 -17.71 -20.23 6.55
N PRO A 15 -18.96 -20.09 6.09
CA PRO A 15 -19.61 -18.78 6.01
C PRO A 15 -19.58 -18.01 7.35
N ALA A 16 -19.57 -18.73 8.47
CA ALA A 16 -19.42 -18.15 9.81
C ALA A 16 -18.00 -17.59 10.07
N GLU A 17 -16.94 -18.25 9.58
CA GLU A 17 -15.57 -17.76 9.65
C GLU A 17 -15.38 -16.54 8.73
N PHE A 18 -15.92 -16.58 7.51
CA PHE A 18 -15.89 -15.45 6.57
C PHE A 18 -16.58 -14.21 7.16
N VAL A 19 -17.77 -14.37 7.76
CA VAL A 19 -18.51 -13.27 8.41
C VAL A 19 -17.78 -12.78 9.67
N ARG A 20 -17.10 -13.66 10.42
CA ARG A 20 -16.26 -13.25 11.56
C ARG A 20 -15.04 -12.45 11.11
N GLU A 21 -14.43 -12.81 10.00
CA GLU A 21 -13.27 -12.12 9.45
C GLU A 21 -13.65 -10.76 8.86
N ALA A 22 -14.77 -10.69 8.14
CA ALA A 22 -15.33 -9.44 7.63
C ALA A 22 -15.78 -8.47 8.76
N ASN A 23 -16.21 -9.02 9.91
CA ASN A 23 -16.58 -8.24 11.09
C ASN A 23 -15.42 -8.00 12.08
N LYS A 24 -14.19 -8.44 11.78
CA LYS A 24 -13.03 -7.98 12.55
C LYS A 24 -12.95 -6.47 12.38
N LYS A 25 -13.10 -5.74 13.50
CA LYS A 25 -12.76 -4.32 13.55
C LYS A 25 -11.36 -4.18 12.92
N PRO A 26 -11.17 -3.25 11.96
CA PRO A 26 -9.85 -3.02 11.40
C PRO A 26 -8.87 -2.86 12.56
N ALA A 27 -7.75 -3.56 12.48
CA ALA A 27 -6.74 -3.56 13.53
C ALA A 27 -6.55 -2.12 14.01
N SER A 28 -6.69 -1.89 15.32
CA SER A 28 -6.58 -0.59 15.97
C SER A 28 -5.13 -0.07 15.95
N ASP A 29 -4.37 -0.37 14.91
CA ASP A 29 -3.12 0.31 14.64
C ASP A 29 -3.49 1.61 13.93
N LYS A 30 -3.79 2.62 14.76
CA LYS A 30 -4.00 3.99 14.28
C LYS A 30 -2.75 4.36 13.51
N GLY A 31 -2.86 4.40 12.18
CA GLY A 31 -1.73 4.69 11.30
C GLY A 31 -0.94 5.91 11.80
N LYS A 32 0.39 5.81 11.77
CA LYS A 32 1.26 6.89 12.25
C LYS A 32 0.98 8.15 11.43
N ARG A 33 0.61 9.24 12.11
CA ARG A 33 0.47 10.55 11.46
C ARG A 33 1.86 11.13 11.24
N ILE A 34 2.19 11.44 10.00
CA ILE A 34 3.46 12.05 9.61
C ILE A 34 3.15 13.43 9.03
N THR A 35 3.85 14.46 9.51
CA THR A 35 3.80 15.80 8.93
C THR A 35 4.93 15.93 7.94
N LEU A 36 4.60 16.24 6.69
CA LEU A 36 5.56 16.45 5.60
C LEU A 36 5.55 17.92 5.21
N TYR A 37 6.74 18.51 5.10
CA TYR A 37 6.92 19.85 4.55
C TYR A 37 7.37 19.71 3.10
N LEU A 38 6.48 20.02 2.16
CA LEU A 38 6.74 19.96 0.74
C LEU A 38 7.05 21.37 0.20
N PRO A 39 7.98 21.52 -0.74
CA PRO A 39 8.12 22.76 -1.51
C PRO A 39 6.80 23.12 -2.20
N ILE A 40 6.50 24.42 -2.32
CA ILE A 40 5.21 24.92 -2.86
C ILE A 40 4.91 24.31 -4.23
N ALA A 41 5.89 24.33 -5.15
CA ALA A 41 5.73 23.77 -6.50
C ALA A 41 5.44 22.25 -6.50
N VAL A 42 5.84 21.53 -5.46
CA VAL A 42 5.54 20.10 -5.32
C VAL A 42 4.13 19.91 -4.77
N ASP A 43 3.70 20.70 -3.78
CA ASP A 43 2.32 20.65 -3.26
C ASP A 43 1.28 21.02 -4.32
N GLU A 44 1.58 21.99 -5.20
CA GLU A 44 0.71 22.34 -6.33
C GLU A 44 0.51 21.16 -7.28
N LYS A 45 1.59 20.43 -7.63
CA LYS A 45 1.51 19.21 -8.45
C LYS A 45 0.67 18.12 -7.80
N PHE A 46 0.82 17.92 -6.49
CA PHE A 46 -0.02 16.98 -5.74
C PHE A 46 -1.50 17.40 -5.72
N THR A 47 -1.76 18.71 -5.66
CA THR A 47 -3.12 19.27 -5.70
C THR A 47 -3.77 19.04 -7.06
N ALA A 48 -3.03 19.28 -8.15
CA ALA A 48 -3.51 19.02 -9.51
C ALA A 48 -3.85 17.54 -9.70
N LEU A 49 -2.92 16.64 -9.34
CA LEU A 49 -3.14 15.19 -9.42
C LEU A 49 -4.33 14.70 -8.58
N ALA A 50 -4.49 15.24 -7.37
CA ALA A 50 -5.62 14.93 -6.51
C ALA A 50 -6.96 15.34 -7.15
N THR A 51 -6.97 16.53 -7.78
CA THR A 51 -8.15 17.06 -8.48
C THR A 51 -8.49 16.22 -9.72
N GLU A 52 -7.49 15.91 -10.55
CA GLU A 52 -7.65 15.12 -11.77
C GLU A 52 -8.19 13.72 -11.49
N ASN A 53 -7.75 13.10 -10.40
CA ASN A 53 -8.15 11.74 -10.02
C ASN A 53 -9.36 11.72 -9.06
N ASN A 54 -9.91 12.88 -8.70
CA ASN A 54 -11.02 13.03 -7.73
C ASN A 54 -10.77 12.29 -6.40
N VAL A 55 -9.54 12.39 -5.88
CA VAL A 55 -9.13 11.78 -4.60
C VAL A 55 -8.42 12.81 -3.72
N SER A 56 -8.22 12.50 -2.44
CA SER A 56 -7.45 13.38 -1.55
C SER A 56 -5.95 13.32 -1.84
N LYS A 57 -5.21 14.40 -1.54
CA LYS A 57 -3.74 14.43 -1.63
C LYS A 57 -3.10 13.28 -0.82
N THR A 58 -3.68 12.92 0.32
CA THR A 58 -3.22 11.80 1.14
C THR A 58 -3.33 10.46 0.41
N VAL A 59 -4.38 10.25 -0.38
CA VAL A 59 -4.52 9.04 -1.20
C VAL A 59 -3.43 9.01 -2.28
N ILE A 60 -3.20 10.12 -2.98
CA ILE A 60 -2.11 10.22 -3.97
C ILE A 60 -0.75 9.88 -3.32
N LEU A 61 -0.43 10.48 -2.17
CA LEU A 61 0.83 10.21 -1.46
C LEU A 61 0.97 8.74 -1.06
N LYS A 62 -0.11 8.12 -0.58
CA LYS A 62 -0.11 6.68 -0.25
C LYS A 62 0.10 5.82 -1.47
N THR A 63 -0.54 6.14 -2.59
CA THR A 63 -0.39 5.41 -3.85
C THR A 63 1.04 5.50 -4.39
N LEU A 64 1.65 6.70 -4.35
CA LEU A 64 3.05 6.85 -4.77
C LEU A 64 4.01 6.09 -3.86
N LEU A 65 3.78 6.10 -2.54
CA LEU A 65 4.61 5.33 -1.61
C LEU A 65 4.48 3.82 -1.87
N ALA A 66 3.26 3.32 -2.06
CA ALA A 66 3.03 1.92 -2.39
C ALA A 66 3.66 1.54 -3.73
N ALA A 67 3.57 2.41 -4.74
CA ALA A 67 4.23 2.19 -6.03
C ALA A 67 5.75 2.15 -5.88
N PHE A 68 6.32 3.04 -5.06
CA PHE A 68 7.76 3.03 -4.77
C PHE A 68 8.20 1.73 -4.09
N GLU A 69 7.44 1.22 -3.12
CA GLU A 69 7.74 -0.05 -2.43
C GLU A 69 7.66 -1.27 -3.37
N GLN A 70 6.92 -1.19 -4.47
CA GLN A 70 6.79 -2.26 -5.46
C GLN A 70 7.90 -2.27 -6.52
N LEU A 71 8.73 -1.22 -6.60
CA LEU A 71 9.84 -1.17 -7.55
C LEU A 71 10.98 -2.11 -7.12
N ASP A 72 11.81 -2.53 -8.08
CA ASP A 72 13.06 -3.25 -7.78
C ASP A 72 13.97 -2.39 -6.90
N VAL A 73 14.70 -3.02 -5.98
CA VAL A 73 15.64 -2.35 -5.06
C VAL A 73 16.64 -1.47 -5.82
N ASN A 74 17.09 -1.88 -7.00
CA ASN A 74 17.99 -1.08 -7.84
C ASN A 74 17.33 0.20 -8.34
N GLU A 75 16.05 0.15 -8.67
CA GLU A 75 15.29 1.29 -9.18
C GLU A 75 14.87 2.23 -8.05
N GLN A 76 14.48 1.68 -6.90
CA GLN A 76 14.30 2.45 -5.66
C GLN A 76 15.56 3.23 -5.31
N ASN A 77 16.72 2.55 -5.30
CA ASN A 77 18.01 3.17 -5.01
C ASN A 77 18.36 4.24 -6.05
N ARG A 78 18.13 3.99 -7.34
CA ARG A 78 18.37 4.99 -8.39
C ARG A 78 17.56 6.26 -8.13
N LEU A 79 16.27 6.13 -7.86
CA LEU A 79 15.38 7.26 -7.58
C LEU A 79 15.81 8.02 -6.31
N LEU A 80 16.24 7.33 -5.26
CA LEU A 80 16.77 7.95 -4.05
C LEU A 80 18.08 8.70 -4.32
N PHE A 81 19.00 8.11 -5.10
CA PHE A 81 20.23 8.77 -5.49
C PHE A 81 19.97 10.00 -6.35
N ASP A 82 19.09 9.92 -7.34
CA ASP A 82 18.71 11.06 -8.18
C ASP A 82 18.09 12.20 -7.34
N ALA A 83 17.25 11.86 -6.35
CA ALA A 83 16.66 12.82 -5.43
C ALA A 83 17.68 13.54 -4.53
N ILE A 84 18.79 12.87 -4.18
CA ILE A 84 19.87 13.45 -3.38
C ILE A 84 20.85 14.25 -4.26
N ARG A 85 21.10 13.80 -5.50
CA ARG A 85 22.07 14.41 -6.42
C ARG A 85 21.57 15.68 -7.09
N GLY A 86 20.26 15.86 -7.19
CA GLY A 86 19.62 17.06 -7.74
C GLY A 86 19.57 18.27 -6.79
N LYS A 87 20.36 18.28 -5.70
CA LYS A 87 20.50 19.39 -4.76
C LYS A 87 21.87 20.05 -4.85
#